data_AF-A0AAV4K9I4-F1
#
_entry.id   AF-A0AAV4K9I4-F1
#
_cell.length_a   1.000
_cell.length_b   1.000
_cell.length_c   1.000
_cell.angle_alpha   90.00
_cell.angle_beta   90.00
_cell.angle_gamma   90.00
#
_symmetry.space_group_name_H-M   'P 1'
#
loop_
_entity.id
_entity.type
_entity.pdbx_description
1 polymer ?
#
loop_
_entity_poly.entity_id
_entity_poly.type
_entity_poly.pdbx_seq_one_letter_code
_entity_poly.pdbx_strand_id
1 'polypeptide(L)'
;MKPLKMLTVVLLGAGTFASAASVTPAVKTETNQLARQYTGRPCLSNGEYGLDTEPFGRKVSPSELRTARDTLYRQLLEGFDQSARKNHFTYEVRYNQNRVWVWAKAPDSSRQYFTFATLSPTGIRMVSCLQ
;
A
#
# COMPACT_ATOMS: atom_id res chain seq x y z
N MET A 1 14.11 11.94 13.64
CA MET A 1 13.67 11.06 12.54
C MET A 1 12.79 11.87 11.61
N LYS A 2 13.22 12.10 10.35
CA LYS A 2 12.44 12.86 9.37
C LYS A 2 11.33 11.97 8.81
N PRO A 3 10.07 12.44 8.69
CA PRO A 3 9.01 11.65 8.10
C PRO A 3 9.39 11.30 6.65
N LEU A 4 9.20 10.03 6.27
CA LEU A 4 9.33 9.62 4.87
C LEU A 4 8.41 10.52 4.04
N LYS A 5 9.02 11.37 3.22
CA LYS A 5 8.30 12.21 2.26
C LYS A 5 7.50 11.30 1.34
N MET A 6 6.18 11.49 1.37
CA MET A 6 5.19 11.01 0.42
C MET A 6 5.79 10.84 -0.97
N LEU A 7 5.77 9.60 -1.46
CA LEU A 7 6.03 9.27 -2.85
C LEU A 7 4.92 9.94 -3.67
N THR A 8 5.22 11.08 -4.27
CA THR A 8 4.30 11.77 -5.19
C THR A 8 4.21 10.92 -6.47
N VAL A 9 3.21 10.04 -6.55
CA VAL A 9 2.84 9.38 -7.80
C VAL A 9 2.32 10.45 -8.75
N VAL A 10 3.09 10.74 -9.79
CA VAL A 10 2.60 11.51 -10.93
C VAL A 10 1.77 10.54 -11.77
N LEU A 11 0.46 10.49 -11.48
CA LEU A 11 -0.51 9.86 -12.38
C LEU A 11 -0.68 10.73 -13.62
N LEU A 12 -0.85 10.07 -14.76
CA LEU A 12 -1.51 10.65 -15.93
C LEU A 12 -2.89 11.16 -15.51
N GLY A 13 -2.99 12.48 -15.36
CA GLY A 13 -4.13 13.17 -14.77
C GLY A 13 -3.73 13.75 -13.42
N ALA A 14 -3.59 15.08 -13.34
CA ALA A 14 -3.25 15.81 -12.14
C ALA A 14 -4.27 15.56 -11.01
N GLY A 15 -4.02 14.55 -10.20
CA GLY A 15 -4.70 14.30 -8.93
C GLY A 15 -3.67 14.46 -7.82
N THR A 16 -3.66 15.60 -7.16
CA THR A 16 -2.97 15.74 -5.88
C THR A 16 -3.61 14.76 -4.89
N PHE A 17 -2.81 13.93 -4.22
CA PHE A 17 -3.24 13.15 -3.05
C PHE A 17 -3.82 14.09 -1.98
N ALA A 18 -5.14 14.31 -1.98
CA ALA A 18 -5.75 15.38 -1.20
C ALA A 18 -6.82 14.89 -0.20
N SER A 19 -6.95 13.60 0.06
CA SER A 19 -7.79 13.11 1.16
C SER A 19 -7.07 12.06 1.99
N ALA A 20 -6.44 12.49 3.08
CA ALA A 20 -6.06 11.59 4.16
C ALA A 20 -7.36 11.10 4.82
N ALA A 21 -7.86 9.93 4.40
CA ALA A 21 -9.01 9.33 5.02
C ALA A 21 -8.66 8.92 6.46
N SER A 22 -9.62 9.03 7.38
CA SER A 22 -9.34 8.79 8.80
C SER A 22 -9.19 7.29 9.10
N VAL A 23 -8.15 6.94 9.83
CA VAL A 23 -7.94 5.56 10.30
C VAL A 23 -8.86 5.29 11.50
N THR A 24 -10.01 4.69 11.24
CA THR A 24 -10.96 4.28 12.28
C THR A 24 -10.56 2.95 12.95
N PRO A 25 -11.14 2.58 14.11
CA PRO A 25 -10.92 1.26 14.70
C PRO A 25 -11.26 0.10 13.77
N ALA A 26 -12.30 0.25 12.94
CA ALA A 26 -12.67 -0.76 11.94
C ALA A 26 -11.56 -0.95 10.89
N VAL A 27 -10.96 0.15 10.41
CA VAL A 27 -9.83 0.09 9.46
C VAL A 27 -8.62 -0.59 10.10
N LYS A 28 -8.34 -0.34 11.39
CA LYS A 28 -7.25 -1.04 12.10
C LYS A 28 -7.52 -2.54 12.19
N THR A 29 -8.74 -2.94 12.55
CA THR A 29 -9.13 -4.36 12.62
C THR A 29 -8.97 -5.05 11.28
N GLU A 30 -9.47 -4.44 10.20
CA GLU A 30 -9.33 -4.94 8.83
C GLU A 30 -7.84 -5.06 8.43
N THR A 31 -7.05 -4.01 8.67
CA THR A 31 -5.62 -3.99 8.31
C THR A 31 -4.86 -5.09 9.04
N ASN A 32 -5.16 -5.33 10.32
CA ASN A 32 -4.58 -6.43 11.10
C ASN A 32 -4.95 -7.81 10.55
N GLN A 33 -6.20 -8.00 10.11
CA GLN A 33 -6.65 -9.25 9.49
C GLN A 33 -5.93 -9.49 8.18
N LEU A 34 -5.81 -8.46 7.33
CA LEU A 34 -5.09 -8.52 6.06
C LEU A 34 -3.60 -8.81 6.29
N ALA A 35 -2.94 -8.09 7.20
CA ALA A 35 -1.55 -8.34 7.55
C ALA A 35 -1.34 -9.80 7.98
N ARG A 36 -2.20 -10.30 8.87
CA ARG A 36 -2.11 -11.69 9.34
C ARG A 36 -2.34 -12.70 8.22
N GLN A 37 -3.28 -12.42 7.32
CA GLN A 37 -3.58 -13.29 6.18
C GLN A 37 -2.43 -13.37 5.19
N TYR A 38 -1.75 -12.26 4.91
CA TYR A 38 -0.78 -12.16 3.81
C TYR A 38 0.68 -12.28 4.25
N THR A 39 1.00 -11.96 5.51
CA THR A 39 2.37 -12.01 6.06
C THR A 39 2.49 -12.92 7.28
N GLY A 40 1.39 -13.50 7.76
CA GLY A 40 1.36 -14.36 8.94
C GLY A 40 1.45 -13.61 10.27
N ARG A 41 1.59 -12.29 10.25
CA ARG A 41 1.74 -11.44 11.45
C ARG A 41 0.68 -10.35 11.47
N PRO A 42 0.12 -9.96 12.63
CA PRO A 42 -0.70 -8.76 12.74
C PRO A 42 0.17 -7.49 12.64
N CYS A 43 -0.47 -6.34 12.62
CA CYS A 43 0.20 -5.06 12.86
C CYS A 43 0.47 -4.87 14.36
N LEU A 44 1.39 -3.98 14.71
CA LEU A 44 1.61 -3.57 16.10
C LEU A 44 0.39 -2.80 16.62
N SER A 45 -0.03 -3.09 17.86
CA SER A 45 -1.20 -2.45 18.48
C SER A 45 -1.00 -0.94 18.69
N ASN A 46 0.23 -0.53 18.96
CA ASN A 46 0.70 0.86 19.01
C ASN A 46 1.42 1.31 17.73
N GLY A 47 1.28 0.54 16.63
CA GLY A 47 1.90 0.84 15.35
C GLY A 47 1.25 2.04 14.68
N GLU A 48 1.98 2.62 13.72
CA GLU A 48 1.45 3.59 12.79
C GLU A 48 0.55 2.86 11.77
N TYR A 49 -0.61 3.45 11.48
CA TYR A 49 -1.55 2.96 10.47
C TYR A 49 -1.79 4.06 9.44
N GLY A 50 -1.92 3.68 8.18
CA GLY A 50 -2.28 4.57 7.07
C GLY A 50 -3.55 4.11 6.37
N LEU A 51 -4.28 5.09 5.83
CA LEU A 51 -5.40 4.87 4.94
C LEU A 51 -5.38 5.94 3.84
N ASP A 52 -5.23 5.50 2.61
CA ASP A 52 -5.30 6.33 1.42
C ASP A 52 -6.42 5.84 0.52
N THR A 53 -7.22 6.77 0.01
CA THR A 53 -8.31 6.50 -0.92
C THR A 53 -8.22 7.43 -2.10
N GLU A 54 -8.23 6.87 -3.31
CA GLU A 54 -8.12 7.64 -4.55
C GLU A 54 -9.25 7.26 -5.51
N PRO A 55 -10.19 8.17 -5.80
CA PRO A 55 -11.27 7.91 -6.75
C PRO A 55 -10.78 8.01 -8.20
N PHE A 56 -11.33 7.20 -9.10
CA PHE A 56 -11.00 7.27 -10.54
C PHE A 56 -11.71 8.40 -11.31
N GLY A 57 -12.61 9.15 -10.66
CA GLY A 57 -13.42 10.20 -11.30
C GLY A 57 -14.53 9.68 -12.24
N ARG A 58 -14.42 8.43 -12.71
CA ARG A 58 -15.47 7.69 -13.44
C ARG A 58 -15.44 6.22 -13.06
N LYS A 59 -16.50 5.50 -13.42
CA LYS A 59 -16.50 4.05 -13.35
C LYS A 59 -15.54 3.49 -14.40
N VAL A 60 -14.60 2.65 -13.97
CA VAL A 60 -13.66 1.97 -14.87
C VAL A 60 -14.11 0.53 -15.16
N SER A 61 -13.77 0.05 -16.36
CA SER A 61 -14.06 -1.29 -16.83
C SER A 61 -13.13 -2.35 -16.21
N PRO A 62 -13.47 -3.65 -16.30
CA PRO A 62 -12.62 -4.71 -15.77
C PRO A 62 -11.21 -4.79 -16.39
N SER A 63 -11.05 -4.43 -17.67
CA SER A 63 -9.73 -4.36 -18.32
C SER A 63 -8.90 -3.21 -17.76
N GLU A 64 -9.51 -2.03 -17.58
CA GLU A 64 -8.86 -0.87 -16.99
C GLU A 64 -8.42 -1.15 -15.54
N LEU A 65 -9.22 -1.88 -14.76
CA LEU A 65 -8.83 -2.32 -13.40
C LEU A 65 -7.58 -3.19 -13.39
N ARG A 66 -7.47 -4.12 -14.36
CA ARG A 66 -6.27 -4.96 -14.49
C ARG A 66 -5.04 -4.11 -14.83
N THR A 67 -5.18 -3.18 -15.77
CA THR A 67 -4.11 -2.24 -16.13
C THR A 67 -3.69 -1.38 -14.94
N ALA A 68 -4.65 -0.85 -14.17
CA ALA A 68 -4.37 -0.06 -12.97
C ALA A 68 -3.63 -0.89 -11.91
N ARG A 69 -4.04 -2.13 -11.68
CA ARG A 69 -3.35 -3.06 -10.77
C ARG A 69 -1.92 -3.34 -11.22
N ASP A 70 -1.72 -3.66 -12.49
CA ASP A 70 -0.38 -3.99 -13.02
C ASP A 70 0.55 -2.78 -12.98
N THR A 71 -0.02 -1.58 -13.12
CA THR A 71 0.70 -0.32 -12.93
C THR A 71 1.09 -0.13 -11.47
N LEU A 72 0.15 -0.26 -10.53
CA LEU A 72 0.41 -0.14 -9.09
C LEU A 72 1.44 -1.19 -8.62
N TYR A 73 1.31 -2.44 -9.07
CA TYR A 73 2.27 -3.50 -8.78
C TYR A 73 3.68 -3.13 -9.21
N ARG A 74 3.87 -2.66 -10.45
CA ARG A 74 5.18 -2.26 -10.96
C ARG A 74 5.74 -1.05 -10.22
N GLN A 75 4.92 -0.07 -9.90
CA GLN A 75 5.34 1.11 -9.12
C GLN A 75 5.83 0.72 -7.72
N LEU A 76 5.09 -0.15 -7.02
CA LEU A 76 5.51 -0.66 -5.71
C LEU A 76 6.80 -1.49 -5.84
N LEU A 77 6.86 -2.38 -6.83
CA LEU A 77 8.05 -3.20 -7.07
C LEU A 77 9.29 -2.32 -7.27
N GLU A 78 9.22 -1.34 -8.18
CA GLU A 78 10.33 -0.44 -8.46
C GLU A 78 10.74 0.42 -7.24
N GLY A 79 9.75 0.98 -6.52
CA GLY A 79 10.02 1.79 -5.34
C GLY A 79 10.69 1.00 -4.20
N PHE A 80 10.28 -0.24 -4.00
CA PHE A 80 10.90 -1.12 -3.01
C PHE A 80 12.23 -1.69 -3.48
N ASP A 81 12.41 -1.97 -4.78
CA ASP A 81 13.70 -2.32 -5.38
C ASP A 81 14.77 -1.26 -5.11
N GLN A 82 14.43 0.01 -5.37
CA GLN A 82 15.33 1.14 -5.11
C GLN A 82 15.63 1.26 -3.61
N SER A 83 14.62 1.11 -2.75
CA SER A 83 14.77 1.15 -1.29
C SER A 83 15.62 0.00 -0.76
N ALA A 84 15.48 -1.20 -1.33
CA ALA A 84 16.27 -2.37 -0.99
C ALA A 84 17.74 -2.20 -1.38
N ARG A 85 18.03 -1.64 -2.56
CA ARG A 85 19.41 -1.34 -2.95
C ARG A 85 20.07 -0.31 -2.05
N LYS A 86 19.31 0.71 -1.61
CA LYS A 86 19.84 1.82 -0.80
C LYS A 86 19.98 1.47 0.68
N ASN A 87 18.99 0.76 1.23
CA ASN A 87 18.87 0.52 2.67
C ASN A 87 18.94 -0.96 3.04
N HIS A 88 19.25 -1.84 2.07
CA HIS A 88 19.39 -3.30 2.23
C HIS A 88 18.11 -4.01 2.72
N PHE A 89 16.94 -3.49 2.38
CA PHE A 89 15.67 -4.09 2.79
C PHE A 89 15.43 -5.44 2.13
N THR A 90 14.81 -6.37 2.86
CA THR A 90 14.09 -7.50 2.27
C THR A 90 12.65 -7.08 2.04
N TYR A 91 12.08 -7.42 0.90
CA TYR A 91 10.69 -7.11 0.60
C TYR A 91 10.10 -8.15 -0.33
N GLU A 92 8.77 -8.12 -0.41
CA GLU A 92 8.01 -8.91 -1.35
C GLU A 92 6.81 -8.10 -1.81
N VAL A 93 6.62 -8.01 -3.12
CA VAL A 93 5.43 -7.42 -3.73
C VAL A 93 4.68 -8.52 -4.46
N ARG A 94 3.38 -8.64 -4.21
CA ARG A 94 2.51 -9.61 -4.89
C ARG A 94 1.19 -8.94 -5.28
N TYR A 95 0.48 -9.58 -6.20
CA TYR A 95 -0.87 -9.19 -6.57
C TYR A 95 -1.74 -10.42 -6.79
N ASN A 96 -3.04 -10.26 -6.63
CA ASN A 96 -4.05 -11.26 -7.00
C ASN A 96 -5.36 -10.55 -7.33
N GLN A 97 -5.99 -10.90 -8.46
CA GLN A 97 -7.22 -10.25 -8.94
C GLN A 97 -7.09 -8.72 -8.95
N ASN A 98 -7.87 -7.98 -8.17
CA ASN A 98 -7.80 -6.51 -8.07
C ASN A 98 -7.12 -6.05 -6.78
N ARG A 99 -6.16 -6.83 -6.28
CA ARG A 99 -5.45 -6.57 -5.02
C ARG A 99 -3.96 -6.59 -5.26
N VAL A 100 -3.24 -5.69 -4.59
CA VAL A 100 -1.78 -5.64 -4.56
C VAL A 100 -1.35 -5.51 -3.11
N TRP A 101 -0.31 -6.22 -2.69
CA TRP A 101 0.24 -6.06 -1.36
C TRP A 101 1.75 -6.12 -1.37
N VAL A 102 2.33 -5.47 -0.37
CA VAL A 102 3.76 -5.48 -0.13
C VAL A 102 4.03 -5.66 1.35
N TRP A 103 5.05 -6.45 1.67
CA TRP A 103 5.69 -6.38 2.97
C TRP A 103 7.18 -6.09 2.78
N ALA A 104 7.75 -5.35 3.72
CA ALA A 104 9.17 -4.99 3.69
C ALA A 104 9.76 -4.94 5.10
N LYS A 105 11.05 -5.24 5.20
CA LYS A 105 11.81 -5.28 6.44
C LYS A 105 13.22 -4.73 6.21
N ALA A 106 13.65 -3.78 7.03
CA ALA A 106 15.02 -3.29 7.03
C ALA A 106 15.98 -4.29 7.71
N PRO A 107 17.27 -4.32 7.33
CA PRO A 107 18.28 -5.01 8.13
C PRO A 107 18.24 -4.47 9.55
N ASP A 108 18.34 -5.36 10.52
CA ASP A 108 18.38 -5.03 11.95
C ASP A 108 17.12 -4.37 12.54
N SER A 109 16.05 -4.25 11.76
CA SER A 109 14.74 -3.82 12.27
C SER A 109 13.91 -5.01 12.69
N SER A 110 13.39 -4.97 13.92
CA SER A 110 12.31 -5.86 14.34
C SER A 110 10.97 -5.48 13.72
N ARG A 111 10.83 -4.22 13.27
CA ARG A 111 9.62 -3.67 12.64
C ARG A 111 9.60 -3.98 11.15
N GLN A 112 8.43 -4.40 10.67
CA GLN A 112 8.14 -4.64 9.27
C GLN A 112 7.04 -3.67 8.81
N TYR A 113 7.03 -3.35 7.53
CA TYR A 113 5.99 -2.54 6.93
C TYR A 113 5.07 -3.42 6.09
N PHE A 114 3.77 -3.19 6.18
CA PHE A 114 2.77 -3.84 5.35
C PHE A 114 1.91 -2.80 4.65
N THR A 115 1.61 -3.04 3.38
CA THR A 115 0.60 -2.28 2.63
C THR A 115 -0.26 -3.22 1.82
N PHE A 116 -1.56 -2.93 1.79
CA PHE A 116 -2.54 -3.65 1.01
C PHE A 116 -3.43 -2.67 0.24
N ALA A 117 -3.49 -2.84 -1.07
CA ALA A 117 -4.31 -2.06 -1.98
C ALA A 117 -5.45 -2.91 -2.54
N THR A 118 -6.66 -2.37 -2.53
CA THR A 118 -7.83 -2.90 -3.23
C THR A 118 -8.24 -1.93 -4.33
N LEU A 119 -8.39 -2.43 -5.55
CA LEU A 119 -8.91 -1.69 -6.69
C LEU A 119 -10.37 -2.08 -6.93
N SER A 120 -11.21 -1.07 -7.12
CA SER A 120 -12.64 -1.21 -7.42
C SER A 120 -13.01 -0.33 -8.61
N PRO A 121 -14.14 -0.56 -9.30
CA PRO A 121 -14.53 0.28 -10.43
C PRO A 121 -14.60 1.79 -10.14
N THR A 122 -14.65 2.20 -8.88
CA THR A 122 -14.76 3.61 -8.46
C THR A 122 -13.45 4.20 -7.94
N GLY A 123 -12.44 3.39 -7.64
CA GLY A 123 -11.16 3.89 -7.13
C GLY A 123 -10.28 2.83 -6.46
N ILE A 124 -9.18 3.32 -5.91
CA ILE A 124 -8.18 2.56 -5.15
C ILE A 124 -8.34 2.87 -3.67
N ARG A 125 -8.24 1.85 -2.84
CA ARG A 125 -8.12 1.99 -1.38
C ARG A 125 -6.88 1.26 -0.91
N MET A 126 -6.01 1.96 -0.20
CA MET A 126 -4.78 1.44 0.37
C MET A 126 -4.81 1.56 1.88
N VAL A 127 -4.48 0.47 2.57
CA VAL A 127 -4.22 0.46 4.01
C VAL A 127 -2.79 0.05 4.27
N SER A 128 -2.19 0.62 5.30
CA SER A 128 -0.82 0.28 5.69
C SER A 128 -0.66 0.23 7.19
N CYS A 129 0.35 -0.51 7.65
CA CYS A 129 0.71 -0.53 9.05
C CYS A 129 2.18 -0.91 9.28
N LEU A 130 2.67 -0.61 10.48
CA LEU A 130 3.86 -1.23 11.04
C LEU A 130 3.49 -2.55 11.75
N GLN A 131 4.25 -3.59 11.48
CA GLN A 131 4.19 -4.93 12.09
C GLN A 131 5.41 -5.22 12.96
#